data_AF-A0A9W6QFS1-F1
#
_entry.id   AF-A0A9W6QFS1-F1
#
_cell.length_a   1.000
_cell.length_b   1.000
_cell.length_c   1.000
_cell.angle_alpha   90.00
_cell.angle_beta   90.00
_cell.angle_gamma   90.00
#
_symmetry.space_group_name_H-M   'P 1'
#
loop_
_entity.id
_entity.type
_entity.pdbx_description
1 polymer ?
#
loop_
_entity_poly.entity_id
_entity_poly.type
_entity_poly.pdbx_seq_one_letter_code
_entity_poly.pdbx_strand_id
1 'polypeptide(L)'
;MWVVGEVPNFGVLGVIRVQVGAALIDVGHARQRCVLAALLVEPNRPVSVDLLIERVWGERPPTRARGTLYGYLHRLRQALAGVGAEIRRGGGGYVLEVDEESVDLLL
;
A
#
# COMPACT_ATOMS: atom_id res chain seq x y z
N MET A 1 3.21 2.21 40.60
CA MET A 1 1.97 2.38 39.82
C MET A 1 2.40 2.95 38.47
N TRP A 2 2.68 2.08 37.50
CA TRP A 2 3.24 2.53 36.21
C TRP A 2 2.09 3.06 35.35
N VAL A 3 2.16 4.33 34.99
CA VAL A 3 1.32 4.91 33.94
C VAL A 3 1.79 4.27 32.64
N VAL A 4 0.98 3.38 32.08
CA VAL A 4 1.13 2.97 30.69
C VAL A 4 0.90 4.25 29.88
N GLY A 5 1.98 4.91 29.47
CA GLY A 5 1.88 6.04 28.55
C GLY A 5 1.29 5.49 27.27
N GLU A 6 0.01 5.78 27.01
CA GLU A 6 -0.56 5.54 25.69
C GLU A 6 0.25 6.35 24.68
N VAL A 7 1.09 5.65 23.94
CA VAL A 7 1.81 6.22 22.81
C VAL A 7 0.77 6.65 21.77
N PRO A 8 0.78 7.91 21.32
CA PRO A 8 -0.11 8.33 20.26
C PRO A 8 0.15 7.50 19.00
N ASN A 9 -0.90 6.86 18.48
CA ASN A 9 -0.84 6.14 17.21
C ASN A 9 -1.22 7.12 16.08
N PHE A 10 -0.24 7.46 15.26
CA PHE A 10 -0.44 8.34 14.12
C PHE A 10 -0.75 7.52 12.85
N GLY A 11 -1.99 7.58 12.40
CA GLY A 11 -2.43 6.98 11.14
C GLY A 11 -2.35 8.00 9.99
N VAL A 12 -1.20 8.09 9.31
CA VAL A 12 -0.96 9.05 8.21
C VAL A 12 -1.70 8.67 6.91
N LEU A 13 -2.19 7.44 6.79
CA LEU A 13 -2.71 6.86 5.54
C LEU A 13 -4.14 7.30 5.16
N GLY A 14 -4.65 8.35 5.80
CA GLY A 14 -6.00 8.88 5.63
C GLY A 14 -6.31 9.35 4.20
N VAL A 15 -5.29 9.67 3.39
CA VAL A 15 -5.51 10.37 2.12
C VAL A 15 -4.78 9.77 0.91
N ILE A 16 -4.44 8.48 0.93
CA ILE A 16 -4.03 7.82 -0.33
C ILE A 16 -5.23 7.83 -1.27
N ARG A 17 -5.12 8.62 -2.32
CA ARG A 17 -6.11 8.80 -3.38
C ARG A 17 -5.43 8.49 -4.69
N VAL A 18 -6.12 7.74 -5.53
CA VAL A 18 -5.75 7.58 -6.94
C VAL A 18 -6.75 8.38 -7.73
N GLN A 19 -6.26 9.29 -8.57
CA GLN A 19 -7.09 10.19 -9.37
C GLN A 19 -6.68 10.11 -10.83
N VAL A 20 -7.66 9.95 -11.71
CA VAL A 20 -7.46 10.00 -13.18
C VAL A 20 -8.32 11.12 -13.73
N GLY A 21 -7.68 12.20 -14.18
CA GLY A 21 -8.38 13.42 -14.55
C GLY A 21 -9.16 13.97 -13.35
N ALA A 22 -10.50 13.98 -13.42
CA ALA A 22 -11.37 14.39 -12.31
C ALA A 22 -11.95 13.22 -11.49
N ALA A 23 -11.70 11.97 -11.89
CA ALA A 23 -12.29 10.80 -11.25
C ALA A 23 -11.41 10.25 -10.13
N LEU A 24 -11.99 10.02 -8.95
CA LEU A 24 -11.34 9.29 -7.86
C LEU A 24 -11.58 7.79 -8.02
N ILE A 25 -10.50 7.02 -7.96
CA ILE A 25 -10.52 5.57 -8.06
C ILE A 25 -10.59 4.98 -6.65
N ASP A 26 -11.58 4.11 -6.42
CA ASP A 26 -11.71 3.39 -5.15
C ASP A 26 -10.66 2.27 -5.05
N VAL A 27 -9.61 2.56 -4.30
CA VAL A 27 -8.53 1.62 -3.97
C VAL A 27 -8.78 0.88 -2.65
N GLY A 28 -9.99 0.95 -2.11
CA GLY A 28 -10.49 0.14 -1.02
C GLY A 28 -10.22 0.68 0.39
N HIS A 29 -10.46 -0.18 1.37
CA HIS A 29 -10.36 0.15 2.80
C HIS A 29 -8.92 0.50 3.22
N ALA A 30 -8.77 1.07 4.42
CA ALA A 30 -7.50 1.57 4.95
C ALA A 30 -6.31 0.61 4.76
N ARG A 31 -6.45 -0.67 5.13
CA ARG A 31 -5.37 -1.67 4.96
C ARG A 31 -4.96 -1.96 3.51
N GLN A 32 -5.88 -1.87 2.55
CA GLN A 32 -5.57 -2.05 1.13
C GLN A 32 -4.81 -0.81 0.62
N ARG A 33 -5.24 0.39 1.06
CA ARG A 33 -4.50 1.64 0.84
C ARG A 33 -3.10 1.61 1.45
N CYS A 34 -2.91 1.01 2.64
CA CYS A 34 -1.57 0.81 3.23
C CYS A 34 -0.65 0.01 2.29
N VAL A 35 -1.15 -1.06 1.65
CA VAL A 35 -0.35 -1.85 0.71
C VAL A 35 0.06 -1.00 -0.48
N LEU A 36 -0.86 -0.20 -1.02
CA LEU A 36 -0.56 0.72 -2.12
C LEU A 36 0.49 1.76 -1.68
N ALA A 37 0.36 2.34 -0.49
CA ALA A 37 1.35 3.24 0.10
C ALA A 37 2.74 2.61 0.14
N ALA A 38 2.81 1.38 0.66
CA ALA A 38 4.08 0.69 0.88
C ALA A 38 4.82 0.44 -0.44
N LEU A 39 4.09 0.31 -1.55
CA LEU A 39 4.64 0.24 -2.90
C LEU A 39 4.99 1.63 -3.47
N LEU A 40 4.17 2.65 -3.22
CA LEU A 40 4.39 4.03 -3.65
C LEU A 40 5.62 4.71 -3.00
N VAL A 41 6.09 4.21 -1.85
CA VAL A 41 7.35 4.67 -1.25
C VAL A 41 8.56 4.31 -2.13
N GLU A 42 8.47 3.22 -2.89
CA GLU A 42 9.53 2.75 -3.80
C GLU A 42 8.92 2.42 -5.18
N PRO A 43 8.43 3.43 -5.92
CA PRO A 43 7.83 3.19 -7.23
C PRO A 43 8.88 2.58 -8.16
N ASN A 44 8.43 1.74 -9.10
CA ASN A 44 9.28 1.06 -10.08
C ASN A 44 10.39 0.16 -9.50
N ARG A 45 10.34 -0.15 -8.19
CA ARG A 45 11.28 -1.04 -7.50
C ARG A 45 10.57 -2.21 -6.80
N PRO A 46 11.22 -3.39 -6.71
CA PRO A 46 10.63 -4.55 -6.07
C PRO A 46 10.63 -4.42 -4.54
N VAL A 47 9.45 -4.51 -3.94
CA VAL A 47 9.25 -4.60 -2.49
C VAL A 47 8.92 -6.04 -2.12
N SER A 48 9.67 -6.64 -1.19
CA SER A 48 9.46 -8.03 -0.78
C SER A 48 8.13 -8.22 -0.06
N VAL A 49 7.58 -9.44 -0.10
CA VAL A 49 6.35 -9.79 0.63
C VAL A 49 6.49 -9.54 2.13
N ASP A 50 7.64 -9.89 2.71
CA ASP A 50 7.85 -9.76 4.15
C ASP A 50 7.94 -8.29 4.55
N LEU A 51 8.60 -7.44 3.75
CA LEU A 51 8.64 -6.00 3.97
C LEU A 51 7.27 -5.34 3.77
N LEU A 52 6.48 -5.78 2.79
CA LEU A 52 5.09 -5.33 2.64
C LEU A 52 4.25 -5.70 3.88
N ILE A 53 4.45 -6.89 4.44
CA ILE A 53 3.74 -7.30 5.65
C ILE A 53 4.17 -6.44 6.84
N GLU A 54 5.47 -6.23 7.01
CA GLU A 54 6.03 -5.39 8.06
C GLU A 54 5.50 -3.94 7.96
N ARG A 55 5.56 -3.32 6.77
CA ARG A 55 5.08 -1.94 6.57
C ARG A 55 3.58 -1.80 6.81
N VAL A 56 2.80 -2.81 6.43
CA VAL A 56 1.33 -2.72 6.52
C VAL A 56 0.83 -3.04 7.92
N TRP A 57 1.42 -4.00 8.64
CA TRP A 57 0.90 -4.48 9.93
C TRP A 57 1.85 -4.29 11.12
N GLY A 58 3.11 -3.94 10.89
CA GLY A 58 4.14 -3.83 11.92
C GLY A 58 4.27 -5.12 12.71
N GLU A 59 4.33 -4.98 14.04
CA GLU A 59 4.48 -6.10 14.98
C GLU A 59 3.23 -6.98 15.12
N ARG A 60 2.09 -6.60 14.54
CA ARG A 60 0.80 -7.30 14.72
C ARG A 60 0.19 -7.79 13.39
N PRO A 61 0.90 -8.65 12.63
CA PRO A 61 0.34 -9.25 11.42
C PRO A 61 -0.78 -10.24 11.76
N PRO A 62 -1.79 -10.38 10.89
CA PRO A 62 -2.82 -11.41 11.06
C PRO A 62 -2.22 -12.80 10.82
N THR A 63 -2.85 -13.84 11.38
CA THR A 63 -2.39 -15.24 11.26
C THR A 63 -2.15 -15.69 9.81
N ARG A 64 -2.89 -15.12 8.85
CA ARG A 64 -2.76 -15.38 7.41
C ARG A 64 -2.28 -14.16 6.62
N ALA A 65 -1.31 -13.41 7.15
CA ALA A 65 -0.81 -12.17 6.54
C ALA A 65 -0.50 -12.26 5.04
N ARG A 66 0.23 -13.30 4.59
CA ARG A 66 0.52 -13.48 3.16
C ARG A 66 -0.75 -13.64 2.32
N GLY A 67 -1.70 -14.46 2.79
CA GLY A 67 -2.99 -14.64 2.10
C GLY A 67 -3.81 -13.36 2.06
N THR A 68 -3.85 -12.62 3.17
CA THR A 68 -4.52 -11.32 3.24
C THR A 68 -3.87 -10.31 2.29
N LEU A 69 -2.53 -10.22 2.26
CA LEU A 69 -1.78 -9.37 1.36
C LEU A 69 -2.08 -9.68 -0.11
N TYR A 70 -2.09 -10.97 -0.50
CA TYR A 70 -2.41 -11.37 -1.87
C TYR A 70 -3.82 -10.96 -2.27
N GLY A 71 -4.79 -11.05 -1.36
CA GLY A 71 -6.14 -10.54 -1.58
C GLY A 71 -6.18 -9.03 -1.82
N TYR A 72 -5.39 -8.25 -1.08
CA TYR A 72 -5.27 -6.81 -1.28
C TYR A 72 -4.60 -6.46 -2.60
N LEU A 73 -3.49 -7.12 -2.94
CA LEU A 73 -2.79 -6.92 -4.22
C LEU A 73 -3.67 -7.28 -5.42
N HIS A 74 -4.47 -8.34 -5.32
CA HIS A 74 -5.43 -8.71 -6.36
C HIS A 74 -6.47 -7.60 -6.57
N ARG A 75 -7.09 -7.09 -5.50
CA ARG A 75 -8.09 -6.01 -5.62
C ARG A 75 -7.49 -4.70 -6.12
N LEU A 76 -6.27 -4.37 -5.67
CA LEU A 76 -5.55 -3.20 -6.17
C LEU A 76 -5.27 -3.31 -7.67
N ARG A 77 -4.85 -4.48 -8.18
CA ARG A 77 -4.68 -4.69 -9.62
C ARG A 77 -5.97 -4.45 -10.41
N GLN A 78 -7.11 -4.87 -9.87
CA GLN A 78 -8.40 -4.61 -10.52
C GLN A 78 -8.75 -3.12 -10.49
N ALA A 79 -8.56 -2.45 -9.36
CA ALA A 79 -8.80 -1.02 -9.23
C ALA A 79 -7.88 -0.18 -10.12
N LEU A 80 -6.64 -0.63 -10.33
CA LEU A 80 -5.63 0.07 -11.13
C LEU A 80 -5.65 -0.32 -12.62
N ALA A 81 -6.55 -1.21 -13.05
CA ALA A 81 -6.62 -1.61 -14.44
C ALA A 81 -6.99 -0.41 -15.33
N GLY A 82 -6.13 -0.08 -16.29
CA GLY A 82 -6.37 0.99 -17.27
C GLY A 82 -6.18 2.41 -16.76
N VAL A 83 -5.65 2.62 -15.55
CA VAL A 83 -5.43 3.96 -14.96
C VAL A 83 -3.96 4.41 -14.99
N GLY A 84 -3.10 3.73 -15.75
CA GLY A 84 -1.69 4.12 -15.91
C GLY A 84 -0.74 3.69 -14.79
N ALA A 85 -1.18 2.79 -13.91
CA ALA A 85 -0.34 2.16 -12.90
C ALA A 85 -0.59 0.64 -12.87
N GLU A 86 0.46 -0.17 -12.70
CA GLU A 86 0.35 -1.63 -12.71
C GLU A 86 1.14 -2.26 -11.56
N ILE A 87 0.52 -3.18 -10.81
CA ILE A 87 1.23 -3.95 -9.78
C ILE A 87 1.69 -5.29 -10.37
N ARG A 88 3.00 -5.49 -10.51
CA ARG A 88 3.57 -6.72 -11.07
C ARG A 88 4.36 -7.50 -10.03
N ARG A 89 4.56 -8.79 -10.31
CA ARG A 89 5.45 -9.63 -9.51
C ARG A 89 6.82 -9.60 -10.17
N GLY A 90 7.87 -9.25 -9.42
CA GLY A 90 9.22 -9.08 -9.95
C GLY A 90 10.25 -9.04 -8.82
N GLY A 91 11.50 -9.48 -9.11
CA GLY A 91 12.60 -9.39 -8.15
C GLY A 91 12.37 -10.07 -6.80
N GLY A 92 11.54 -11.12 -6.74
CA GLY A 92 11.18 -11.79 -5.48
C GLY A 92 10.06 -11.12 -4.67
N GLY A 93 9.48 -10.04 -5.17
CA GLY A 93 8.44 -9.26 -4.50
C GLY A 93 7.38 -8.72 -5.46
N TYR A 94 6.88 -7.54 -5.15
CA TYR A 94 5.93 -6.80 -5.98
C TYR A 94 6.49 -5.42 -6.32
N VAL A 95 6.25 -5.01 -7.56
CA VAL A 95 6.62 -3.69 -8.10
C VAL A 95 5.34 -2.96 -8.43
N LEU A 96 5.23 -1.69 -8.07
CA LEU A 96 4.24 -0.79 -8.65
C LEU A 96 4.92 -0.02 -9.79
N GLU A 97 4.58 -0.40 -11.02
CA GLU A 97 5.01 0.30 -12.23
C GLU A 97 4.08 1.51 -12.44
N VAL A 98 4.65 2.70 -12.42
CA VAL A 98 3.93 3.96 -12.53
C VAL A 98 4.88 5.07 -13.00
N ASP A 99 4.35 6.07 -13.69
CA ASP A 99 5.11 7.27 -14.00
C ASP A 99 5.45 8.01 -12.68
N GLU A 100 6.73 8.22 -12.41
CA GLU A 100 7.19 8.89 -11.18
C GLU A 100 6.65 10.32 -11.08
N GLU A 101 6.41 11.00 -12.20
CA GLU A 101 5.82 12.34 -12.22
C GLU A 101 4.34 12.35 -11.81
N SER A 102 3.66 11.20 -11.89
CA SER A 102 2.26 11.04 -11.47
C SER A 102 2.13 10.74 -9.97
N VAL A 103 3.24 10.52 -9.27
CA VAL A 103 3.27 10.19 -7.85
C VAL A 103 3.62 11.44 -7.05
N ASP A 104 2.59 12.10 -6.53
CA ASP A 104 2.76 13.21 -5.59
C ASP A 104 2.85 12.70 -4.15
N LEU A 105 4.09 12.60 -3.62
CA LEU A 105 4.37 12.30 -2.22
C LEU A 105 4.56 13.60 -1.42
N LEU A 106 3.59 14.51 -1.44
CA LEU A 106 3.56 15.59 -0.46
C LEU A 106 3.24 14.99 0.92
N LEU A 107 4.28 14.87 1.74
CA LEU A 107 4.24 14.54 3.18
C LEU A 107 3.58 15.64 4.00
#